data_AF-A0A353ZGC2-F1
#
_entry.id   AF-A0A353ZGC2-F1
#
_cell.length_a   1.000
_cell.length_b   1.000
_cell.length_c   1.000
_cell.angle_alpha   90.00
_cell.angle_beta   90.00
_cell.angle_gamma   90.00
#
_symmetry.space_group_name_H-M   'P 1'
#
loop_
_entity.id
_entity.type
_entity.pdbx_description
1 polymer ?
#
loop_
_entity_poly.entity_id
_entity_poly.type
_entity_poly.pdbx_seq_one_letter_code
_entity_poly.pdbx_strand_id
1 'polypeptide(L)' 'MSRRVNVVALVKNNERYLFLFDDESRESVLKTMARFAENEELSFTWYDAAVLTQKVQQLESERLLESEPWSSGPRVTR' A
#
# COMPACT_ATOMS: atom_id res chain seq x y z
N MET A 1 -0.44 18.44 12.76
CA MET A 1 -0.66 17.00 12.51
C MET A 1 0.24 16.59 11.36
N SER A 2 1.17 15.66 11.58
CA SER A 2 2.10 15.21 10.54
C SER A 2 1.40 14.17 9.67
N ARG A 3 1.08 14.53 8.42
CA ARG A 3 0.47 13.61 7.45
C ARG A 3 1.57 12.67 6.94
N ARG A 4 1.47 11.38 7.25
CA ARG A 4 2.38 10.35 6.73
C ARG A 4 1.93 9.97 5.33
N VAL A 5 2.86 10.00 4.39
CA VAL A 5 2.62 9.60 3.01
C VAL A 5 3.34 8.28 2.76
N ASN A 6 2.59 7.32 2.23
CA ASN A 6 3.09 6.05 1.74
C ASN A 6 3.27 6.13 0.22
N VAL A 7 4.24 5.37 -0.29
CA VAL A 7 4.53 5.29 -1.71
C VAL A 7 4.69 3.83 -2.11
N VAL A 8 3.98 3.41 -3.15
CA VAL A 8 4.26 2.14 -3.83
C VAL A 8 4.62 2.42 -5.29
N ALA A 9 5.64 1.73 -5.78
CA ALA A 9 6.15 1.91 -7.12
C ALA A 9 6.19 0.58 -7.88
N LEU A 10 5.91 0.65 -9.18
CA LEU A 10 6.10 -0.42 -10.14
C LEU A 10 6.88 0.12 -11.33
N VAL A 11 7.94 -0.58 -11.70
CA VAL A 11 8.71 -0.32 -12.92
C VAL A 11 8.46 -1.48 -13.86
N LYS A 12 7.94 -1.19 -15.05
CA LYS A 12 7.63 -2.21 -16.06
C LYS A 12 7.96 -1.66 -17.43
N ASN A 13 8.82 -2.35 -18.17
CA ASN A 13 9.37 -1.85 -19.44
C ASN A 13 9.98 -0.46 -19.25
N ASN A 14 9.52 0.54 -20.02
CA ASN A 14 9.94 1.92 -19.94
C ASN A 14 8.96 2.81 -19.14
N GLU A 15 7.99 2.20 -18.46
CA GLU A 15 6.94 2.89 -17.71
C GLU A 15 7.19 2.77 -16.19
N ARG A 16 6.84 3.84 -15.48
CA ARG A 16 6.98 3.94 -14.04
C ARG A 16 5.67 4.40 -13.44
N TYR A 17 5.10 3.56 -12.59
CA TYR A 17 3.86 3.83 -11.89
C TYR A 17 4.19 4.13 -10.44
N LEU A 18 3.90 5.37 -10.00
CA LEU A 18 4.09 5.80 -8.62
C LEU A 18 2.73 6.15 -8.03
N PHE A 19 2.35 5.43 -6.98
CA PHE A 19 1.13 5.69 -6.24
C PHE A 19 1.50 6.24 -4.87
N LEU A 20 1.17 7.50 -4.65
CA LEU A 20 1.32 8.19 -3.38
C LEU A 20 -0.04 8.25 -2.71
N PHE A 21 -0.08 7.90 -1.44
CA PHE A 21 -1.32 7.91 -0.67
C PHE A 21 -1.02 8.08 0.81
N ASP A 22 -1.99 8.62 1.52
CA ASP A 22 -2.04 8.64 2.98
C ASP A 22 -3.19 7.74 3.46
N ASP A 23 -3.51 7.84 4.74
CA ASP A 23 -4.54 7.01 5.35
C ASP A 23 -5.95 7.30 4.81
N GLU A 24 -6.23 8.52 4.38
CA GLU A 24 -7.54 8.96 3.88
C GLU A 24 -7.74 8.65 2.40
N SER A 25 -6.65 8.56 1.63
CA SER A 25 -6.67 8.37 0.17
C SER A 25 -6.48 6.93 -0.28
N ARG A 26 -6.46 5.95 0.63
CA ARG A 26 -6.26 4.53 0.29
C ARG A 26 -7.31 3.99 -0.68
N GLU A 27 -8.59 4.19 -0.41
CA GLU A 27 -9.62 3.71 -1.33
C GLU A 27 -9.48 4.34 -2.72
N SER A 28 -9.09 5.62 -2.78
CA SER A 28 -8.83 6.32 -4.04
C SER A 28 -7.66 5.71 -4.79
N VAL A 29 -6.59 5.32 -4.09
CA VAL A 29 -5.42 4.68 -4.71
C VAL A 29 -5.78 3.32 -5.29
N LEU A 30 -6.55 2.51 -4.57
CA LEU A 30 -7.01 1.19 -5.05
C LEU A 30 -7.92 1.32 -6.29
N LYS A 31 -8.86 2.27 -6.27
CA LYS A 31 -9.71 2.55 -7.44
C LYS A 31 -8.90 3.04 -8.64
N THR A 32 -7.83 3.79 -8.39
CA THR A 32 -6.92 4.26 -9.46
C THR A 32 -6.14 3.10 -10.08
N MET A 33 -5.64 2.17 -9.26
CA MET A 33 -4.98 0.96 -9.75
C MET A 33 -5.94 0.10 -10.62
N ALA A 34 -7.21 -0.04 -10.20
CA ALA A 34 -8.21 -0.74 -11.02
C ALA A 34 -8.43 -0.06 -12.38
N ARG A 35 -8.61 1.27 -12.41
CA ARG A 35 -8.75 2.02 -13.67
C ARG A 35 -7.52 1.92 -14.58
N PHE A 36 -6.31 1.86 -14.00
CA PHE A 36 -5.09 1.68 -14.79
C PHE A 36 -5.02 0.29 -15.41
N ALA A 37 -5.49 -0.74 -14.71
CA ALA A 37 -5.55 -2.11 -15.21
C ALA A 37 -6.59 -2.33 -16.31
N GLU A 38 -7.63 -1.48 -16.36
CA GLU A 38 -8.64 -1.46 -17.42
C GLU A 38 -8.18 -0.72 -18.68
N ASN A 39 -7.10 0.08 -18.60
CA ASN A 39 -6.61 0.84 -19.73
C ASN A 39 -5.58 0.05 -20.54
N GLU A 40 -5.97 -0.43 -21.72
CA GLU A 40 -5.12 -1.19 -22.64
C GLU A 40 -3.95 -0.38 -23.23
N GLU A 41 -3.97 0.96 -23.14
CA GLU A 41 -2.84 1.80 -23.56
C GLU A 41 -1.67 1.80 -22.57
N LEU A 42 -1.89 1.30 -21.35
CA LEU A 42 -0.88 1.21 -20.30
C LEU A 42 -0.30 -0.22 -20.27
N SER A 43 0.98 -0.37 -19.96
CA SER A 43 1.54 -1.69 -19.65
C SER A 43 1.09 -2.22 -18.27
N PHE A 44 0.21 -1.51 -17.57
CA PHE A 44 -0.29 -1.85 -16.23
C PHE A 44 -1.45 -2.85 -16.31
N THR A 45 -1.31 -4.01 -15.67
CA THR A 45 -2.28 -5.11 -15.76
C THR A 45 -3.07 -5.31 -14.47
N TRP A 46 -4.15 -6.09 -14.53
CA TRP A 46 -4.89 -6.53 -13.34
C TRP A 46 -4.03 -7.28 -12.33
N TYR A 47 -3.02 -8.02 -12.81
CA TYR A 47 -2.06 -8.68 -11.93
C TYR A 47 -1.22 -7.66 -11.16
N ASP A 48 -0.74 -6.62 -11.85
CA ASP A 48 0.01 -5.53 -11.24
C ASP A 48 -0.83 -4.81 -10.17
N ALA A 49 -2.11 -4.53 -10.47
CA ALA A 49 -3.06 -3.95 -9.52
C ALA A 49 -3.22 -4.82 -8.26
N ALA A 50 -3.37 -6.14 -8.43
CA ALA A 50 -3.54 -7.07 -7.30
C ALA A 50 -2.28 -7.15 -6.42
N VAL A 51 -1.09 -7.15 -7.02
CA VAL A 51 0.19 -7.14 -6.27
C VAL A 51 0.37 -5.83 -5.51
N LEU A 52 0.10 -4.68 -6.15
CA LEU A 52 0.21 -3.39 -5.47
C LEU A 52 -0.85 -3.21 -4.38
N THR A 53 -2.07 -3.72 -4.58
CA THR A 53 -3.13 -3.73 -3.56
C THR A 53 -2.69 -4.48 -2.31
N GLN A 54 -2.07 -5.65 -2.46
CA GLN A 54 -1.52 -6.41 -1.33
C GLN A 54 -0.44 -5.62 -0.58
N LYS A 55 0.44 -4.90 -1.31
CA LYS A 55 1.46 -4.05 -0.68
C LYS A 55 0.83 -2.90 0.11
N VAL A 56 -0.22 -2.27 -0.40
CA VAL A 56 -0.97 -1.22 0.32
C VAL A 56 -1.55 -1.77 1.63
N GLN A 57 -2.12 -2.98 1.60
CA GLN A 57 -2.65 -3.65 2.80
C GLN A 57 -1.54 -4.02 3.80
N GLN A 58 -0.39 -4.51 3.32
CA GLN A 58 0.75 -4.85 4.19
C GLN A 58 1.29 -3.61 4.93
N LEU A 59 1.47 -2.49 4.22
CA LEU A 59 1.88 -1.22 4.82
C LEU A 59 0.90 -0.73 5.88
N GLU A 60 -0.38 -1.09 5.75
CA GLU A 60 -1.37 -0.83 6.78
C GLU A 60 -1.18 -1.69 8.03
N SER A 61 -1.05 -3.00 7.86
CA SER A 61 -0.82 -3.92 8.96
C SER A 61 0.46 -3.57 9.73
N GLU A 62 1.55 -3.26 9.04
CA GLU A 62 2.83 -2.87 9.65
C GLU A 62 2.70 -1.58 10.47
N ARG A 63 1.96 -0.59 9.95
CA ARG A 63 1.70 0.65 10.69
C ARG A 63 0.85 0.41 11.93
N LEU A 64 -0.14 -0.49 11.86
CA LEU A 64 -0.97 -0.83 13.02
C LEU A 64 -0.12 -1.47 14.13
N LEU A 65 0.76 -2.41 13.75
CA LEU A 65 1.70 -3.05 14.67
C LEU A 65 2.67 -2.04 15.31
N GLU A 66 3.16 -1.05 14.55
CA GLU A 66 4.05 -0.01 15.08
C GLU A 66 3.31 1.00 15.96
N SER A 67 2.01 1.20 15.72
CA SER A 67 1.17 2.12 16.51
C SER A 67 0.71 1.54 17.85
N GLU A 68 0.86 0.23 18.08
CA GLU A 68 0.61 -0.39 19.38
C GLU A 68 1.85 -0.22 20.29
N PRO A 69 1.79 0.64 21.32
CA PRO A 69 2.90 0.80 22.24
C PRO A 69 2.90 -0.42 23.18
N TRP A 70 3.67 -1.46 22.83
CA TRP A 70 4.01 -2.61 23.69
C TRP A 70 3.03 -2.82 24.87
N SER A 71 1.87 -3.43 24.67
CA SER A 71 1.06 -3.87 25.81
C SER A 71 1.67 -5.16 26.38
N SER A 72 2.71 -4.96 27.19
CA SER A 72 3.33 -5.89 28.15
C SER A 72 4.26 -6.98 27.59
N GLY A 73 5.53 -6.93 28.01
CA GLY A 73 6.54 -7.96 27.77
C GLY A 73 6.20 -9.34 28.37
N PRO A 74 7.06 -10.34 28.19
CA PRO A 74 6.77 -11.72 28.60
C PRO A 74 6.50 -11.80 30.09
N ARG A 75 5.31 -12.28 30.49
CA ARG A 75 5.09 -12.78 31.85
C ARG A 75 5.96 -14.03 32.01
N VAL A 76 7.15 -13.83 32.57
CA VAL A 76 7.86 -14.91 33.28
C VAL A 76 6.96 -15.31 34.45
N THR A 77 6.11 -16.31 34.23
CA THR A 77 5.51 -17.05 35.33
C THR A 77 6.57 -18.04 35.82
N ARG A 78 7.03 -17.76 37.04
CA ARG A 78 7.92 -18.57 37.87
C ARG A 78 7.47 -20.02 37.98
#